data_AF-A0A9D1YN94-F1
#
_entry.id   AF-A0A9D1YN94-F1
#
_cell.length_a   1.000
_cell.length_b   1.000
_cell.length_c   1.000
_cell.angle_alpha   90.00
_cell.angle_beta   90.00
_cell.angle_gamma   90.00
#
_symmetry.space_group_name_H-M   'P 1'
#
loop_
_entity.id
_entity.type
_entity.pdbx_description
1 polymer ?
#
loop_
_entity_poly.entity_id
_entity_poly.type
_entity_poly.pdbx_seq_one_letter_code
_entity_poly.pdbx_strand_id
1 'polypeptide(L)'
;KKSADPVFRRLKEKQKKGERLTQEDLFPLLLSPLMSGSLPLADRFLEGFRLLKTAEKDIGRESLARMQALLYVFAGKFLNKDDLQKVKEAISMTILGEMLVKDGLDRGIHEGFQKGVRQGEEKLGRLIQLLIRNSRSDEIDRAVTDRQYQEALYQEFGL
;
A
#
# COMPACT_ATOMS: atom_id res chain seq x y z
N LYS A 1 0.09 29.92 -19.52
CA LYS A 1 -0.13 28.86 -18.49
C LYS A 1 -0.41 29.54 -17.15
N LYS A 2 -1.34 29.04 -16.33
CA LYS A 2 -1.54 29.56 -14.96
C LYS A 2 -0.31 29.21 -14.11
N SER A 3 0.10 30.10 -13.19
CA SER A 3 1.23 29.86 -12.27
C SER A 3 0.77 29.23 -10.95
N ALA A 4 1.54 28.27 -10.43
CA ALA A 4 1.34 27.63 -9.14
C ALA A 4 1.80 28.51 -7.95
N ASP A 5 2.65 29.51 -8.19
CA ASP A 5 3.24 30.32 -7.10
C ASP A 5 2.18 30.99 -6.21
N PRO A 6 1.09 31.58 -6.76
CA PRO A 6 0.02 32.15 -5.95
C PRO A 6 -0.71 31.09 -5.11
N VAL A 7 -0.83 29.86 -5.61
CA VAL A 7 -1.49 28.75 -4.89
C VAL A 7 -0.70 28.41 -3.64
N PHE A 8 0.60 28.15 -3.79
CA PHE A 8 1.47 27.84 -2.66
C PHE A 8 1.58 29.01 -1.68
N ARG A 9 1.68 30.25 -2.18
CA ARG A 9 1.75 31.45 -1.34
C ARG A 9 0.50 31.60 -0.48
N ARG A 10 -0.69 31.54 -1.08
CA ARG A 10 -1.97 31.65 -0.36
C ARG A 10 -2.10 30.59 0.74
N LEU A 11 -1.77 29.33 0.43
CA LEU A 11 -1.85 28.23 1.39
C LEU A 11 -0.85 28.43 2.55
N LYS A 12 0.40 28.80 2.25
CA LYS A 12 1.42 29.08 3.27
C LYS A 12 1.05 30.29 4.14
N GLU A 13 0.43 31.32 3.57
CA GLU A 13 -0.05 32.49 4.32
C GLU A 13 -1.19 32.14 5.27
N LYS A 14 -2.18 31.35 4.82
CA LYS A 14 -3.25 30.84 5.70
C LYS A 14 -2.69 30.05 6.87
N GLN A 15 -1.73 29.17 6.61
CA GLN A 15 -1.05 28.40 7.66
C GLN A 15 -0.32 29.29 8.67
N LYS A 16 0.41 30.30 8.20
CA LYS A 16 1.10 31.26 9.07
C LYS A 16 0.13 32.04 9.96
N LYS A 17 -1.09 32.29 9.48
CA LYS A 17 -2.15 32.95 10.24
C LYS A 17 -2.91 32.00 11.18
N GLY A 18 -2.62 30.70 11.16
CA GLY A 18 -3.36 29.70 11.93
C GLY A 18 -4.78 29.44 11.40
N GLU A 19 -5.06 29.83 10.15
CA GLU A 19 -6.35 29.58 9.51
C GLU A 19 -6.44 28.10 9.08
N ARG A 20 -7.62 27.49 9.27
CA ARG A 20 -7.90 26.13 8.80
C ARG A 20 -7.89 26.06 7.27
N LEU A 21 -7.32 24.99 6.73
CA LEU A 21 -7.32 24.74 5.30
C LEU A 21 -8.59 23.99 4.90
N THR A 22 -9.38 24.58 3.99
CA THR A 22 -10.57 23.93 3.45
C THR A 22 -10.25 23.09 2.21
N GLN A 23 -11.17 22.21 1.81
CA GLN A 23 -11.04 21.48 0.55
C GLN A 23 -10.97 22.41 -0.66
N GLU A 24 -11.72 23.51 -0.67
CA GLU A 24 -11.69 24.51 -1.74
C GLU A 24 -10.34 25.23 -1.84
N ASP A 25 -9.69 25.48 -0.70
CA ASP A 25 -8.34 26.06 -0.68
C ASP A 25 -7.32 25.10 -1.31
N LEU A 26 -7.48 23.79 -1.08
CA LEU A 26 -6.54 22.75 -1.54
C LEU A 26 -6.82 22.24 -2.95
N PHE A 27 -8.02 22.41 -3.50
CA PHE A 27 -8.32 21.91 -4.84
C PHE A 27 -7.37 22.47 -5.93
N PRO A 28 -7.04 23.78 -5.95
CA PRO A 28 -6.04 24.31 -6.88
C PRO A 28 -4.63 23.72 -6.72
N LEU A 29 -4.28 23.25 -5.51
CA LEU A 29 -2.98 22.61 -5.24
C LEU A 29 -2.83 21.32 -6.05
N LEU A 30 -3.90 20.55 -6.23
CA LEU A 30 -3.87 19.29 -6.99
C LEU A 30 -3.49 19.51 -8.47
N LEU A 31 -3.69 20.72 -8.96
CA LEU A 31 -3.36 21.12 -10.33
C LEU A 31 -1.98 21.78 -10.45
N SER A 32 -1.28 22.06 -9.34
CA SER A 32 0.03 22.71 -9.36
C SER A 32 1.10 21.99 -10.21
N PRO A 33 1.08 20.65 -10.38
CA PRO A 33 2.00 19.97 -11.30
C PRO A 33 1.81 20.34 -12.77
N LEU A 34 0.59 20.75 -13.18
CA LEU A 34 0.26 21.11 -14.56
C LEU A 34 0.53 22.59 -14.89
N MET A 35 0.82 23.38 -13.86
CA MET A 35 0.97 24.83 -13.94
C MET A 35 2.42 25.22 -14.28
N SER A 36 2.67 26.48 -14.60
CA SER A 36 4.03 27.05 -14.53
C SER A 36 4.34 27.48 -13.09
N GLY A 37 5.55 27.88 -12.79
CA GLY A 37 5.90 28.35 -11.44
C GLY A 37 7.41 28.32 -11.21
N SER A 38 7.84 29.01 -10.16
CA SER A 38 9.25 29.12 -9.78
C SER A 38 9.79 27.84 -9.14
N LEU A 39 8.94 27.09 -8.42
CA LEU A 39 9.33 25.80 -7.86
C LEU A 39 9.57 24.77 -8.98
N PRO A 40 10.66 23.99 -8.90
CA PRO A 40 10.85 22.79 -9.72
C PRO A 40 9.67 21.83 -9.60
N LEU A 41 9.42 21.05 -10.66
CA LEU A 41 8.24 20.18 -10.72
C LEU A 41 8.18 19.18 -9.57
N ALA A 42 9.29 18.52 -9.24
CA ALA A 42 9.38 17.58 -8.10
C ALA A 42 9.06 18.28 -6.77
N ASP A 43 9.59 19.48 -6.53
CA ASP A 43 9.36 20.24 -5.31
C ASP A 43 7.91 20.66 -5.15
N ARG A 44 7.18 20.88 -6.25
CA ARG A 44 5.73 21.14 -6.19
C ARG A 44 4.96 19.94 -5.65
N PHE A 45 5.35 18.71 -6.00
CA PHE A 45 4.74 17.52 -5.43
C PHE A 45 5.06 17.40 -3.93
N LEU A 46 6.33 17.55 -3.56
CA LEU A 46 6.76 17.46 -2.16
C LEU A 46 6.04 18.49 -1.28
N GLU A 47 5.99 19.75 -1.73
CA GLU A 47 5.24 20.80 -1.03
C GLU A 47 3.74 20.55 -1.04
N GLY A 48 3.20 20.00 -2.12
CA GLY A 48 1.79 19.60 -2.20
C GLY A 48 1.42 18.56 -1.15
N PHE A 49 2.21 17.48 -1.04
CA PHE A 49 2.01 16.46 -0.01
C PHE A 49 2.19 17.01 1.40
N ARG A 50 3.18 17.88 1.63
CA ARG A 50 3.38 18.54 2.93
C ARG A 50 2.16 19.37 3.33
N LEU A 51 1.61 20.16 2.40
CA LEU A 51 0.42 20.99 2.63
C LEU A 51 -0.83 20.14 2.89
N LEU A 52 -1.02 19.06 2.12
CA LEU A 52 -2.09 18.10 2.37
C LEU A 52 -1.96 17.47 3.76
N LYS A 53 -0.76 17.03 4.15
CA LYS A 53 -0.50 16.45 5.48
C LYS A 53 -0.85 17.43 6.61
N THR A 54 -0.50 18.69 6.48
CA THR A 54 -0.86 19.70 7.49
C THR A 54 -2.37 19.97 7.60
N ALA A 55 -3.15 19.66 6.56
CA ALA A 55 -4.59 19.79 6.55
C ALA A 55 -5.32 18.56 7.14
N GLU A 56 -4.60 17.53 7.61
CA GLU A 56 -5.17 16.31 8.20
C GLU A 56 -6.13 16.57 9.36
N LYS A 57 -5.93 17.65 10.11
CA LYS A 57 -6.81 18.04 11.21
C LYS A 57 -8.07 18.79 10.77
N ASP A 58 -8.04 19.37 9.56
CA ASP A 58 -9.10 20.24 9.04
C ASP A 58 -10.02 19.51 8.05
N ILE A 59 -9.52 18.43 7.43
CA ILE A 59 -10.19 17.70 6.35
C ILE A 59 -10.37 16.24 6.74
N GLY A 60 -11.54 15.68 6.41
CA GLY A 60 -11.84 14.26 6.67
C GLY A 60 -10.84 13.32 5.98
N ARG A 61 -10.50 12.23 6.70
CA ARG A 61 -9.50 11.21 6.32
C ARG A 61 -9.63 10.75 4.87
N GLU A 62 -10.83 10.38 4.43
CA GLU A 62 -11.06 9.87 3.08
C GLU A 62 -10.84 10.93 1.99
N SER A 63 -11.34 12.15 2.21
CA SER A 63 -11.17 13.23 1.24
C SER A 63 -9.70 13.57 1.07
N LEU A 64 -8.94 13.60 2.16
CA LEU A 64 -7.51 13.85 2.08
C LEU A 64 -6.77 12.70 1.38
N ALA A 65 -7.12 11.45 1.69
CA ALA A 65 -6.55 10.30 1.00
C ALA A 65 -6.79 10.35 -0.52
N ARG A 66 -8.01 10.74 -0.96
CA ARG A 66 -8.33 10.95 -2.38
C ARG A 66 -7.48 12.05 -3.01
N MET A 67 -7.30 13.17 -2.31
CA MET A 67 -6.45 14.29 -2.78
C MET A 67 -4.98 13.87 -2.90
N GLN A 68 -4.44 13.18 -1.90
CA GLN A 68 -3.09 12.62 -1.92
C GLN A 68 -2.93 11.61 -3.07
N ALA A 69 -3.93 10.76 -3.30
CA ALA A 69 -3.90 9.76 -4.36
C ALA A 69 -3.86 10.41 -5.75
N LEU A 70 -4.70 11.43 -5.99
CA LEU A 70 -4.68 12.20 -7.25
C LEU A 70 -3.31 12.84 -7.49
N LEU A 71 -2.73 13.46 -6.45
CA LEU A 71 -1.41 14.07 -6.56
C LEU A 71 -0.32 13.02 -6.83
N TYR A 72 -0.44 11.82 -6.26
CA TYR A 72 0.51 10.73 -6.50
C TYR A 72 0.39 10.15 -7.92
N VAL A 73 -0.84 10.02 -8.45
CA VAL A 73 -1.06 9.62 -9.85
C VAL A 73 -0.37 10.59 -10.79
N PHE A 74 -0.46 11.89 -10.54
CA PHE A 74 0.29 12.89 -11.31
C PHE A 74 1.80 12.74 -11.13
N ALA A 75 2.29 12.48 -9.91
CA ALA A 75 3.71 12.26 -9.67
C ALA A 75 4.24 11.10 -10.52
N GLY A 76 3.54 9.97 -10.55
CA GLY A 76 3.92 8.81 -11.38
C GLY A 76 3.90 9.09 -12.89
N LYS A 77 3.08 10.04 -13.34
CA LYS A 77 3.01 10.44 -14.76
C LYS A 77 4.12 11.42 -15.17
N PHE A 78 4.51 12.33 -14.28
CA PHE A 78 5.35 13.47 -14.63
C PHE A 78 6.78 13.42 -14.08
N LEU A 79 7.05 12.61 -13.06
CA LEU A 79 8.39 12.49 -12.46
C LEU A 79 9.16 11.31 -13.03
N ASN A 80 10.49 11.44 -13.03
CA ASN A 80 11.39 10.32 -13.25
C ASN A 80 11.41 9.40 -12.01
N LYS A 81 12.10 8.26 -12.10
CA LYS A 81 12.15 7.26 -11.02
C LYS A 81 12.75 7.81 -9.72
N ASP A 82 13.81 8.62 -9.80
CA ASP A 82 14.53 9.14 -8.63
C ASP A 82 13.69 10.18 -7.88
N ASP A 83 13.05 11.10 -8.61
CA ASP A 83 12.16 12.10 -8.01
C ASP A 83 10.86 11.47 -7.49
N LEU A 84 10.34 10.45 -8.18
CA LEU A 84 9.21 9.68 -7.69
C LEU A 84 9.55 8.97 -6.37
N GLN A 85 10.78 8.49 -6.19
CA GLN A 85 11.20 7.87 -4.95
C GLN A 85 11.17 8.85 -3.77
N LYS A 86 11.62 10.09 -3.96
CA LYS A 86 11.51 11.15 -2.94
C LYS A 86 10.05 11.45 -2.59
N VAL A 87 9.17 11.46 -3.59
CA VAL A 87 7.72 11.65 -3.36
C VAL A 87 7.12 10.48 -2.58
N LYS A 88 7.53 9.24 -2.84
CA LYS A 88 7.09 8.08 -2.06
C LYS A 88 7.45 8.21 -0.58
N GLU A 89 8.65 8.70 -0.26
CA GLU A 89 9.07 8.95 1.13
C GLU A 89 8.16 9.97 1.81
N ALA A 90 7.77 11.04 1.11
CA ALA A 90 6.81 12.01 1.63
C ALA A 90 5.41 11.39 1.87
N ILE A 91 4.96 10.53 0.95
CA ILE A 91 3.66 9.84 1.05
C ILE A 91 3.64 8.82 2.19
N SER A 92 4.75 8.14 2.47
CA SER A 92 4.82 7.14 3.56
C SER A 92 4.39 7.69 4.91
N MET A 93 4.51 9.01 5.11
CA MET A 93 4.10 9.68 6.35
C MET A 93 2.71 10.33 6.28
N THR A 94 1.87 9.92 5.33
CA THR A 94 0.51 10.45 5.13
C THR A 94 -0.55 9.38 5.36
N ILE A 95 -1.80 9.80 5.55
CA ILE A 95 -2.96 8.91 5.59
C ILE A 95 -3.01 7.96 4.37
N LEU A 96 -2.71 8.45 3.17
CA LEU A 96 -2.61 7.57 1.99
C LEU A 96 -1.53 6.50 2.16
N GLY A 97 -0.35 6.88 2.65
CA GLY A 97 0.74 5.95 2.92
C GLY A 97 0.35 4.85 3.90
N GLU A 98 -0.29 5.22 5.01
CA GLU A 98 -0.82 4.27 6.01
C GLU A 98 -1.82 3.29 5.38
N MET A 99 -2.75 3.80 4.58
CA MET A 99 -3.76 2.97 3.90
C MET A 99 -3.11 1.99 2.93
N LEU A 100 -2.13 2.45 2.12
CA LEU A 100 -1.42 1.58 1.18
C LEU A 100 -0.64 0.46 1.88
N VAL A 101 0.03 0.76 3.00
CA VAL A 101 0.75 -0.24 3.79
C VAL A 101 -0.22 -1.26 4.39
N LYS A 102 -1.32 -0.79 4.98
CA LYS A 102 -2.34 -1.67 5.57
C LYS A 102 -2.95 -2.59 4.52
N ASP A 103 -3.42 -2.04 3.40
CA ASP A 103 -4.02 -2.81 2.31
C ASP A 103 -3.04 -3.85 1.75
N GLY A 104 -1.76 -3.48 1.62
CA GLY A 104 -0.70 -4.39 1.18
C GLY A 104 -0.47 -5.54 2.16
N LEU A 105 -0.44 -5.26 3.46
CA LEU A 105 -0.29 -6.28 4.50
C LEU A 105 -1.50 -7.23 4.53
N ASP A 106 -2.72 -6.69 4.51
CA ASP A 106 -3.96 -7.47 4.56
C ASP A 106 -4.04 -8.42 3.35
N ARG A 107 -3.70 -7.94 2.15
CA ARG A 107 -3.59 -8.78 0.94
C ARG A 107 -2.51 -9.84 1.08
N GLY A 108 -1.33 -9.46 1.56
CA GLY A 108 -0.20 -10.37 1.75
C GLY A 108 -0.53 -11.51 2.73
N ILE A 109 -1.19 -11.21 3.85
CA ILE A 109 -1.66 -12.21 4.81
C ILE A 109 -2.70 -13.13 4.16
N HIS A 110 -3.68 -12.55 3.46
CA HIS A 110 -4.73 -13.33 2.81
C HIS A 110 -4.17 -14.28 1.75
N GLU A 111 -3.32 -13.78 0.86
CA GLU A 111 -2.67 -14.60 -0.17
C GLU A 111 -1.74 -15.65 0.43
N GLY A 112 -0.97 -15.29 1.47
CA GLY A 112 -0.10 -16.20 2.19
C GLY A 112 -0.85 -17.34 2.85
N PHE A 113 -1.97 -17.03 3.51
CA PHE A 113 -2.85 -18.03 4.11
C PHE A 113 -3.43 -18.98 3.05
N GLN A 114 -3.97 -18.46 1.95
CA GLN A 114 -4.49 -19.30 0.87
C GLN A 114 -3.42 -20.19 0.24
N LYS A 115 -2.20 -19.67 0.05
CA LYS A 115 -1.07 -20.45 -0.46
C LYS A 115 -0.69 -21.56 0.52
N GLY A 116 -0.64 -21.26 1.83
CA GLY A 116 -0.37 -22.24 2.87
C GLY A 116 -1.41 -23.36 2.92
N VAL A 117 -2.70 -23.03 2.82
CA VAL A 117 -3.78 -24.04 2.75
C VAL A 117 -3.61 -24.93 1.52
N ARG A 118 -3.44 -24.35 0.32
CA ARG A 118 -3.26 -25.12 -0.92
C ARG A 118 -2.03 -26.03 -0.85
N GLN A 119 -0.90 -25.51 -0.36
CA GLN A 119 0.32 -26.29 -0.18
C GLN A 119 0.11 -27.45 0.81
N GLY A 120 -0.65 -27.22 1.89
CA GLY A 120 -1.02 -28.25 2.86
C GLY A 120 -1.89 -29.34 2.23
N GLU A 121 -2.92 -28.97 1.47
CA GLU A 121 -3.80 -29.90 0.75
C GLU A 121 -3.03 -30.74 -0.29
N GLU A 122 -2.17 -30.09 -1.09
CA GLU A 122 -1.32 -30.79 -2.06
C GLU A 122 -0.34 -31.75 -1.37
N LYS A 123 0.27 -31.32 -0.26
CA LYS A 123 1.22 -32.14 0.51
C LYS A 123 0.52 -33.36 1.12
N LEU A 124 -0.68 -33.19 1.69
CA LEU A 124 -1.49 -34.28 2.20
C LEU A 124 -1.94 -35.23 1.07
N GLY A 125 -2.36 -34.69 -0.07
CA GLY A 125 -2.72 -35.49 -1.24
C GLY A 125 -1.56 -36.35 -1.75
N ARG A 126 -0.33 -35.80 -1.78
CA ARG A 126 0.88 -36.57 -2.10
C ARG A 126 1.14 -37.69 -1.09
N LEU A 127 0.98 -37.41 0.21
CA LEU A 127 1.14 -38.41 1.25
C LEU A 127 0.15 -39.57 1.07
N ILE A 128 -1.14 -39.27 0.86
CA ILE A 128 -2.18 -40.28 0.64
C ILE A 128 -1.84 -41.14 -0.59
N GLN A 129 -1.41 -40.53 -1.69
CA GLN A 129 -0.98 -41.26 -2.89
C GLN A 129 0.23 -42.18 -2.63
N LEU A 130 1.19 -41.75 -1.81
CA LEU A 130 2.33 -42.58 -1.42
C LEU A 130 1.91 -43.76 -0.54
N LEU A 131 1.01 -43.55 0.42
CA LEU A 131 0.46 -44.65 1.24
C LEU A 131 -0.24 -45.70 0.37
N ILE A 132 -1.08 -45.27 -0.58
CA ILE A 132 -1.77 -46.18 -1.52
C ILE A 132 -0.76 -46.97 -2.35
N ARG A 133 0.25 -46.31 -2.94
CA ARG A 133 1.26 -46.96 -3.78
C ARG A 133 2.13 -47.98 -3.02
N ASN A 134 2.34 -47.75 -1.73
CA ASN A 134 3.11 -48.64 -0.86
C ASN A 134 2.23 -49.69 -0.14
N SER A 135 0.96 -49.84 -0.54
CA SER A 135 0.00 -50.78 0.07
C SER A 135 -0.25 -50.55 1.57
N ARG A 136 -0.11 -49.30 2.04
CA ARG A 136 -0.31 -48.83 3.43
C ARG A 136 -1.58 -48.00 3.59
N SER A 137 -2.64 -48.36 2.85
CA SER A 137 -3.89 -47.59 2.80
C SER A 137 -4.65 -47.61 4.13
N ASP A 138 -4.43 -48.62 4.97
CA ASP A 138 -4.96 -48.74 6.33
C ASP A 138 -4.43 -47.64 7.27
N GLU A 139 -3.28 -47.05 6.96
CA GLU A 139 -2.69 -45.96 7.73
C GLU A 139 -3.28 -44.58 7.41
N ILE A 140 -4.11 -44.45 6.36
CA ILE A 140 -4.63 -43.15 5.90
C ILE A 140 -5.47 -42.47 6.99
N ASP A 141 -6.35 -43.21 7.66
CA ASP A 141 -7.20 -42.68 8.72
C ASP A 141 -6.34 -42.07 9.84
N ARG A 142 -5.34 -42.83 10.31
CA ARG A 142 -4.37 -42.35 11.30
C ARG A 142 -3.57 -41.16 10.78
N ALA A 143 -3.14 -41.15 9.52
CA ALA A 143 -2.37 -40.06 8.93
C ALA A 143 -3.15 -38.74 8.79
N VAL A 144 -4.49 -38.77 8.75
CA VAL A 144 -5.31 -37.56 8.69
C VAL A 144 -5.79 -37.10 10.07
N THR A 145 -5.86 -38.00 11.07
CA THR A 145 -6.32 -37.67 12.43
C THR A 145 -5.18 -37.41 13.42
N ASP A 146 -4.03 -38.05 13.24
CA ASP A 146 -2.87 -37.94 14.13
C ASP A 146 -1.77 -37.09 13.48
N ARG A 147 -1.59 -35.88 14.01
CA ARG A 147 -0.63 -34.92 13.47
C ARG A 147 0.83 -35.36 13.64
N GLN A 148 1.18 -36.02 14.75
CA GLN A 148 2.55 -36.50 14.97
C GLN A 148 2.88 -37.63 13.99
N TYR A 149 1.90 -38.51 13.76
CA TYR A 149 2.03 -39.57 12.78
C TYR A 149 2.14 -39.03 11.36
N GLN A 150 1.31 -38.04 11.00
CA GLN A 150 1.41 -37.34 9.72
C GLN A 150 2.80 -36.73 9.50
N GLU A 151 3.35 -36.06 10.52
CA GLU A 151 4.68 -35.46 10.45
C GLU A 151 5.78 -36.52 10.31
N ALA A 152 5.66 -37.67 10.99
CA ALA A 152 6.58 -38.79 10.82
C ALA A 152 6.55 -39.35 9.39
N LEU A 153 5.35 -39.53 8.81
CA LEU A 153 5.20 -39.98 7.42
C LEU A 153 5.74 -38.94 6.42
N TYR A 154 5.58 -37.65 6.69
CA TYR A 154 6.21 -36.62 5.86
C TYR A 154 7.73 -36.74 5.87
N GLN A 155 8.34 -36.98 7.04
CA GLN A 155 9.78 -37.23 7.11
C GLN A 155 10.18 -38.53 6.41
N GLU A 156 9.42 -39.60 6.61
CA GLU A 156 9.67 -40.91 5.99
C GLU A 156 9.70 -40.83 4.46
N PHE A 157 8.74 -40.11 3.88
CA PHE A 157 8.60 -39.95 2.43
C PHE A 157 9.31 -38.73 1.85
N GLY A 158 9.98 -37.92 2.68
CA GLY A 158 10.70 -36.71 2.24
C GLY A 158 9.79 -35.59 1.70
N LEU A 159 8.62 -35.39 2.32
CA LEU A 159 7.60 -34.39 1.94
C LEU A 159 7.66 -33.10 2.76
#